data_AF-A0A8C8UIN5-F1
#
_entry.id   AF-A0A8C8UIN5-F1
#
_cell.length_a   1.000
_cell.length_b   1.000
_cell.length_c   1.000
_cell.angle_alpha   90.00
_cell.angle_beta   90.00
_cell.angle_gamma   90.00
#
_symmetry.space_group_name_H-M   'P 1'
#
loop_
_entity.id
_entity.type
_entity.pdbx_description
1 polymer ?
#
loop_
_entity_poly.entity_id
_entity_poly.type
_entity_poly.pdbx_seq_one_letter_code
_entity_poly.pdbx_strand_id
1 'polypeptide(L)'
;STQLVILVSCVLDFYLVRTIFLLLGIYKKPFLLALQPPLVNLGEKVTLECRSEIMFETFTLTSHKNGTIKDSFELSAEHFYGGSQVNFSIGPVTPDDAGTYTCYGSFNHSPYEWSESSDPIDIKITGLYKKPSLSALIEPVVMSGENMTLTCFSDLQFDMFHLSMEGVPKEHGLPSVKSHNGTFQDSFHIGSVVQAGNYRCYGSFRNSSHLWSTPSDRLYILVTVNLLVETLLKLTLILPTVTNSP
;
A
#
# COMPACT_ATOMS: atom_id res chain seq x y z
N SER A 1 -19.13 49.65 -16.87
CA SER A 1 -17.85 49.36 -16.18
C SER A 1 -18.08 48.39 -15.02
N THR A 2 -18.88 48.73 -14.03
CA THR A 2 -19.23 47.87 -12.87
C THR A 2 -19.94 46.55 -13.22
N GLN A 3 -20.85 46.56 -14.20
CA GLN A 3 -21.59 45.35 -14.59
C GLN A 3 -20.72 44.28 -15.29
N LEU A 4 -19.67 44.72 -16.00
CA LEU A 4 -18.68 43.83 -16.61
C LEU A 4 -17.74 43.23 -15.55
N VAL A 5 -17.39 44.00 -14.51
CA VAL A 5 -16.59 43.51 -13.37
C VAL A 5 -17.37 42.47 -12.55
N ILE A 6 -18.67 42.68 -12.31
CA ILE A 6 -19.53 41.70 -11.62
C ILE A 6 -19.67 40.42 -12.45
N LEU A 7 -19.88 40.53 -13.77
CA LEU A 7 -19.94 39.38 -14.66
C LEU A 7 -18.61 38.60 -14.68
N VAL A 8 -17.47 39.30 -14.76
CA VAL A 8 -16.15 38.66 -14.77
C VAL A 8 -15.85 37.99 -13.41
N SER A 9 -16.20 38.62 -12.29
CA SER A 9 -16.07 38.02 -10.95
C SER A 9 -16.97 36.79 -10.78
N CYS A 10 -18.26 36.86 -11.15
CA CYS A 10 -19.16 35.71 -11.10
C CYS A 10 -18.71 34.55 -12.00
N VAL A 11 -18.15 34.87 -13.18
CA VAL A 11 -17.61 33.86 -14.10
C VAL A 11 -16.33 33.25 -13.53
N LEU A 12 -15.42 34.05 -12.97
CA LEU A 12 -14.22 33.53 -12.30
C LEU A 12 -14.58 32.65 -11.10
N ASP A 13 -15.55 33.04 -10.27
CA ASP A 13 -16.03 32.25 -9.14
C ASP A 13 -16.68 30.94 -9.60
N PHE A 14 -17.48 30.95 -10.68
CA PHE A 14 -18.04 29.74 -11.26
C PHE A 14 -16.95 28.81 -11.82
N TYR A 15 -15.93 29.35 -12.51
CA TYR A 15 -14.80 28.55 -12.99
C TYR A 15 -13.92 28.04 -11.84
N LEU A 16 -13.70 28.83 -10.79
CA LEU A 16 -12.92 28.44 -9.62
C LEU A 16 -13.65 27.33 -8.85
N VAL A 17 -14.95 27.49 -8.59
CA VAL A 17 -15.82 26.50 -7.95
C VAL A 17 -15.90 25.22 -8.79
N ARG A 18 -16.08 25.33 -10.11
CA ARG A 18 -16.06 24.17 -11.02
C ARG A 18 -14.70 23.48 -11.08
N THR A 19 -13.60 24.21 -10.97
CA THR A 19 -12.24 23.64 -10.92
C THR A 19 -11.93 23.01 -9.56
N ILE A 20 -12.47 23.56 -8.47
CA ILE A 20 -12.43 23.00 -7.12
C ILE A 20 -13.25 21.69 -7.06
N PHE A 21 -14.43 21.64 -7.67
CA PHE A 21 -15.22 20.40 -7.80
C PHE A 21 -14.53 19.31 -8.61
N LEU A 22 -13.76 19.69 -9.65
CA LEU A 22 -12.96 18.74 -10.42
C LEU A 22 -11.77 18.14 -9.63
N LEU A 23 -11.31 18.81 -8.58
CA LEU A 23 -10.18 18.38 -7.74
C LEU A 23 -10.62 17.70 -6.44
N LEU A 24 -11.77 18.10 -5.87
CA LEU A 24 -12.28 17.58 -4.60
C LEU A 24 -13.42 16.59 -4.78
N GLY A 25 -14.07 16.48 -5.94
CA GLY A 25 -15.31 15.71 -6.06
C GLY A 25 -16.48 16.38 -5.33
N ILE A 26 -17.70 16.05 -5.73
CA ILE A 26 -18.94 16.63 -5.17
C ILE A 26 -19.40 15.81 -3.97
N TYR A 27 -19.11 14.50 -3.99
CA TYR A 27 -19.50 13.56 -2.96
C TYR A 27 -18.29 13.06 -2.17
N LYS A 28 -18.51 12.63 -0.92
CA LYS A 28 -17.47 12.04 -0.07
C LYS A 28 -16.81 10.83 -0.76
N LYS A 29 -15.49 10.70 -0.59
CA LYS A 29 -14.70 9.62 -1.21
C LYS A 29 -15.17 8.22 -0.79
N PRO A 30 -15.17 7.25 -1.71
CA PRO A 30 -15.36 5.85 -1.37
C PRO A 30 -14.10 5.26 -0.73
N PHE A 31 -14.24 4.08 -0.15
CA PHE A 31 -13.16 3.30 0.41
C PHE A 31 -12.76 2.19 -0.56
N LEU A 32 -11.49 2.17 -0.94
CA LEU A 32 -10.90 1.17 -1.82
C LEU A 32 -10.05 0.22 -0.98
N LEU A 33 -10.21 -1.07 -1.21
CA LEU A 33 -9.54 -2.16 -0.50
C LEU A 33 -9.04 -3.20 -1.50
N ALA A 34 -7.88 -3.79 -1.23
CA ALA A 34 -7.46 -5.02 -1.89
C ALA A 34 -7.89 -6.21 -1.03
N LEU A 35 -8.62 -7.16 -1.61
CA LEU A 35 -9.07 -8.36 -0.89
C LEU A 35 -7.94 -9.38 -0.64
N GLN A 36 -6.82 -9.22 -1.36
CA GLN A 36 -5.59 -9.98 -1.19
C GLN A 36 -4.41 -9.01 -0.98
N PRO A 37 -3.27 -9.47 -0.46
CA PRO A 37 -2.08 -8.63 -0.36
C PRO A 37 -1.70 -8.06 -1.75
N PRO A 38 -1.29 -6.79 -1.83
CA PRO A 38 -1.09 -6.08 -3.10
C PRO A 38 0.21 -6.47 -3.85
N LEU A 39 0.73 -7.68 -3.58
CA LEU A 39 1.83 -8.33 -4.29
C LEU A 39 1.28 -9.51 -5.07
N VAL A 40 1.14 -9.33 -6.38
CA VAL A 40 0.43 -10.27 -7.26
C VAL A 40 1.43 -10.89 -8.23
N ASN A 41 1.50 -12.22 -8.30
CA ASN A 41 2.39 -12.85 -9.28
C ASN A 41 1.80 -12.72 -10.69
N LEU A 42 2.69 -12.65 -11.69
CA LEU A 42 2.30 -12.67 -13.09
C LEU A 42 1.33 -13.83 -13.40
N GLY A 43 0.21 -13.52 -14.06
CA GLY A 43 -0.83 -14.48 -14.41
C GLY A 43 -1.85 -14.79 -13.30
N GLU A 44 -1.66 -14.30 -12.08
CA GLU A 44 -2.68 -14.38 -11.02
C GLU A 44 -3.76 -13.31 -11.20
N LYS A 45 -4.73 -13.27 -10.28
CA LYS A 45 -5.78 -12.28 -10.24
C LYS A 45 -5.78 -11.58 -8.90
N VAL A 46 -6.15 -10.30 -8.92
CA VAL A 46 -6.40 -9.51 -7.71
C VAL A 46 -7.79 -8.91 -7.79
N THR A 47 -8.46 -8.83 -6.65
CA THR A 47 -9.77 -8.20 -6.55
C THR A 47 -9.68 -6.96 -5.67
N LEU A 48 -10.15 -5.84 -6.21
CA LEU A 48 -10.29 -4.58 -5.48
C LEU A 48 -11.76 -4.36 -5.15
N GLU A 49 -12.09 -4.24 -3.87
CA GLU A 49 -13.41 -3.85 -3.39
C GLU A 49 -13.45 -2.34 -3.26
N CYS A 50 -14.41 -1.71 -3.92
CA CYS A 50 -14.73 -0.31 -3.72
C CYS A 50 -16.10 -0.19 -3.05
N ARG A 51 -16.17 0.52 -1.93
CA ARG A 51 -17.40 0.64 -1.12
C ARG A 51 -17.64 2.06 -0.65
N SER A 52 -18.90 2.43 -0.49
CA SER A 52 -19.32 3.73 0.03
C SER A 52 -20.58 3.60 0.88
N GLU A 53 -20.73 4.49 1.87
CA GLU A 53 -21.99 4.69 2.59
C GLU A 53 -23.06 5.37 1.71
N ILE A 54 -22.61 6.03 0.63
CA ILE A 54 -23.47 6.64 -0.37
C ILE A 54 -23.95 5.54 -1.33
N MET A 55 -25.22 5.59 -1.72
CA MET A 55 -25.85 4.68 -2.67
C MET A 55 -25.52 5.04 -4.12
N PHE A 56 -24.23 5.06 -4.48
CA PHE A 56 -23.81 5.26 -5.86
C PHE A 56 -24.36 4.15 -6.75
N GLU A 57 -24.73 4.50 -7.98
CA GLU A 57 -25.23 3.52 -8.96
C GLU A 57 -24.09 2.91 -9.77
N THR A 58 -22.98 3.63 -9.91
CA THR A 58 -21.78 3.20 -10.62
C THR A 58 -20.52 3.55 -9.84
N PHE A 59 -19.53 2.68 -9.98
CA PHE A 59 -18.17 2.92 -9.52
C PHE A 59 -17.21 2.85 -10.70
N THR A 60 -16.22 3.72 -10.70
CA THR A 60 -15.14 3.76 -11.68
C THR A 60 -13.81 3.55 -10.98
N LEU A 61 -13.12 2.50 -11.37
CA LEU A 61 -11.75 2.21 -10.96
C LEU A 61 -10.79 2.75 -12.01
N THR A 62 -9.86 3.61 -11.60
CA THR A 62 -8.88 4.24 -12.48
C THR A 62 -7.48 3.76 -12.12
N SER A 63 -6.73 3.30 -13.10
CA SER A 63 -5.31 2.95 -12.96
C SER A 63 -4.43 4.14 -13.38
N HIS A 64 -3.37 4.36 -12.62
CA HIS A 64 -2.43 5.46 -12.82
C HIS A 64 -1.02 4.92 -13.02
N LYS A 65 -0.31 5.52 -13.97
CA LYS A 65 1.11 5.24 -14.24
C LYS A 65 1.85 6.57 -14.37
N ASN A 66 2.89 6.77 -13.57
CA ASN A 66 3.70 8.00 -13.54
C ASN A 66 2.87 9.29 -13.41
N GLY A 67 1.79 9.26 -12.63
CA GLY A 67 0.91 10.42 -12.41
C GLY A 67 -0.07 10.71 -13.55
N THR A 68 -0.19 9.82 -14.53
CA THR A 68 -1.20 9.90 -15.61
C THR A 68 -2.18 8.75 -15.53
N ILE A 69 -3.44 9.03 -15.85
CA ILE A 69 -4.49 8.02 -15.99
C ILE A 69 -4.11 7.12 -17.17
N LYS A 70 -4.04 5.81 -16.92
CA LYS A 70 -3.74 4.80 -17.93
C LYS A 70 -5.04 4.17 -18.43
N ASP A 71 -5.78 3.51 -17.55
CA ASP A 71 -7.03 2.83 -17.87
C ASP A 71 -8.12 3.18 -16.84
N SER A 72 -9.38 2.97 -17.23
CA SER A 72 -10.55 3.18 -16.38
C SER A 72 -11.58 2.08 -16.62
N PHE A 73 -12.12 1.52 -15.54
CA PHE A 73 -13.11 0.45 -15.56
C PHE A 73 -14.33 0.90 -14.79
N GLU A 74 -15.49 0.87 -15.42
CA GLU A 74 -16.76 1.24 -14.77
C GLU A 74 -17.60 -0.01 -14.55
N LEU A 75 -18.18 -0.14 -13.35
CA LEU A 75 -19.11 -1.21 -13.01
C LEU A 75 -20.31 -0.66 -12.26
N SER A 76 -21.47 -1.29 -12.47
CA SER A 76 -22.67 -1.00 -11.70
C SER A 76 -22.51 -1.47 -10.26
N ALA A 77 -22.97 -0.65 -9.33
CA ALA A 77 -22.86 -0.93 -7.91
C ALA A 77 -23.91 -1.94 -7.43
N GLU A 78 -23.50 -2.79 -6.50
CA GLU A 78 -24.38 -3.60 -5.67
C GLU A 78 -24.78 -2.79 -4.43
N HIS A 79 -26.09 -2.75 -4.15
CA HIS A 79 -26.64 -2.01 -3.01
C HIS A 79 -26.86 -2.93 -1.82
N PHE A 80 -26.51 -2.46 -0.63
CA PHE A 80 -26.76 -3.16 0.63
C PHE A 80 -27.32 -2.21 1.69
N TYR A 81 -27.68 -2.74 2.85
CA TYR A 81 -28.17 -1.90 3.94
C TYR A 81 -27.06 -0.96 4.44
N GLY A 82 -27.18 0.32 4.08
CA GLY A 82 -26.25 1.37 4.50
C GLY A 82 -25.15 1.71 3.49
N GLY A 83 -25.25 1.27 2.23
CA GLY A 83 -24.30 1.70 1.22
C GLY A 83 -24.34 0.94 -0.10
N SER A 84 -23.34 1.21 -0.92
CA SER A 84 -23.10 0.58 -2.22
C SER A 84 -21.66 0.08 -2.32
N GLN A 85 -21.45 -0.98 -3.10
CA GLN A 85 -20.11 -1.54 -3.31
C GLN A 85 -19.98 -2.26 -4.66
N VAL A 86 -18.76 -2.51 -5.09
CA VAL A 86 -18.46 -3.37 -6.23
C VAL A 86 -17.08 -4.01 -6.09
N ASN A 87 -16.90 -5.16 -6.74
CA ASN A 87 -15.63 -5.88 -6.82
C ASN A 87 -15.05 -5.83 -8.23
N PHE A 88 -13.91 -5.17 -8.39
CA PHE A 88 -13.15 -5.16 -9.63
C PHE A 88 -12.16 -6.32 -9.63
N SER A 89 -12.33 -7.29 -10.53
CA SER A 89 -11.36 -8.37 -10.72
C SER A 89 -10.39 -8.01 -11.84
N ILE A 90 -9.12 -7.88 -11.49
CA ILE A 90 -8.02 -7.57 -12.41
C ILE A 90 -7.23 -8.86 -12.65
N GLY A 91 -7.15 -9.27 -13.91
CA GLY A 91 -6.26 -10.32 -14.37
C GLY A 91 -6.89 -11.37 -15.29
N PRO A 92 -6.09 -12.32 -15.82
CA PRO A 92 -4.70 -12.64 -15.44
C PRO A 92 -3.74 -11.45 -15.58
N VAL A 93 -3.04 -11.09 -14.49
CA VAL A 93 -2.27 -9.84 -14.47
C VAL A 93 -1.03 -9.92 -15.35
N THR A 94 -0.77 -8.83 -16.06
CA THR A 94 0.39 -8.58 -16.92
C THR A 94 1.19 -7.41 -16.37
N PRO A 95 2.45 -7.16 -16.78
CA PRO A 95 3.23 -6.02 -16.27
C PRO A 95 2.57 -4.66 -16.49
N ASP A 96 1.62 -4.60 -17.42
CA ASP A 96 0.84 -3.41 -17.69
C ASP A 96 -0.20 -3.10 -16.62
N ASP A 97 -0.64 -4.09 -15.86
CA ASP A 97 -1.61 -3.92 -14.77
C ASP A 97 -0.95 -3.42 -13.47
N ALA A 98 0.38 -3.26 -13.45
CA ALA A 98 1.12 -2.72 -12.32
C ALA A 98 0.97 -1.19 -12.26
N GLY A 99 0.58 -0.66 -11.11
CA GLY A 99 0.34 0.78 -10.96
C GLY A 99 -0.36 1.14 -9.67
N THR A 100 -0.81 2.39 -9.62
CA THR A 100 -1.61 2.93 -8.51
C THR A 100 -3.07 2.97 -8.95
N TYR A 101 -3.98 2.48 -8.12
CA TYR A 101 -5.40 2.41 -8.41
C TYR A 101 -6.18 3.34 -7.48
N THR A 102 -7.14 4.07 -8.03
CA THR A 102 -8.11 4.86 -7.26
C THR A 102 -9.53 4.53 -7.70
N CYS A 103 -10.50 4.75 -6.82
CA CYS A 103 -11.91 4.51 -7.10
C CYS A 103 -12.74 5.78 -6.89
N TYR A 104 -13.77 5.91 -7.70
CA TYR A 104 -14.75 6.99 -7.68
C TYR A 104 -16.16 6.40 -7.75
N GLY A 105 -17.14 7.08 -7.13
CA GLY A 105 -18.56 6.76 -7.26
C GLY A 105 -19.32 7.87 -7.98
N SER A 106 -20.35 7.49 -8.74
CA SER A 106 -21.24 8.45 -9.42
C SER A 106 -22.67 7.91 -9.54
N PHE A 107 -23.58 8.77 -10.01
CA PHE A 107 -24.96 8.39 -10.31
C PHE A 107 -25.20 8.46 -11.83
N ASN A 108 -26.05 7.59 -12.38
CA ASN A 108 -26.29 7.54 -13.83
C ASN A 108 -26.94 8.83 -14.36
N HIS A 109 -27.72 9.52 -13.52
CA HIS A 109 -28.39 10.76 -13.90
C HIS A 109 -27.46 12.00 -13.83
N SER A 110 -26.30 11.88 -13.19
CA SER A 110 -25.27 12.94 -13.10
C SER A 110 -23.86 12.36 -13.32
N PRO A 111 -23.56 11.81 -14.51
CA PRO A 111 -22.31 11.07 -14.77
C PRO A 111 -21.06 11.97 -14.83
N TYR A 112 -21.22 13.29 -14.65
CA TYR A 112 -20.11 14.25 -14.55
C TYR A 112 -19.93 14.78 -13.12
N GLU A 113 -20.72 14.28 -12.16
CA GLU A 113 -20.66 14.58 -10.74
C GLU A 113 -20.12 13.36 -9.99
N TRP A 114 -18.83 13.41 -9.64
CA TRP A 114 -18.10 12.27 -9.10
C TRP A 114 -17.83 12.49 -7.61
N SER A 115 -17.62 11.41 -6.87
CA SER A 115 -17.03 11.50 -5.55
C SER A 115 -15.59 12.04 -5.60
N GLU A 116 -15.06 12.45 -4.45
CA GLU A 116 -13.61 12.56 -4.31
C GLU A 116 -12.96 11.19 -4.57
N SER A 117 -11.69 11.20 -4.96
CA SER A 117 -10.91 9.98 -5.14
C SER A 117 -10.79 9.21 -3.83
N SER A 118 -10.93 7.88 -3.88
CA SER A 118 -10.50 7.01 -2.79
C SER A 118 -9.02 7.22 -2.46
N ASP A 119 -8.60 6.74 -1.29
CA ASP A 119 -7.18 6.55 -1.02
C ASP A 119 -6.59 5.54 -2.05
N PRO A 120 -5.39 5.80 -2.57
CA PRO A 120 -4.80 4.98 -3.62
C PRO A 120 -4.32 3.63 -3.09
N ILE A 121 -4.43 2.59 -3.92
CA ILE A 121 -3.78 1.29 -3.68
C ILE A 121 -2.73 1.03 -4.74
N ASP A 122 -1.52 0.75 -4.28
CA ASP A 122 -0.40 0.37 -5.12
C ASP A 122 -0.37 -1.14 -5.35
N ILE A 123 -0.67 -1.57 -6.57
CA ILE A 123 -0.52 -2.96 -6.98
C ILE A 123 0.87 -3.15 -7.57
N LYS A 124 1.63 -4.08 -7.00
CA LYS A 124 2.95 -4.47 -7.50
C LYS A 124 2.89 -5.88 -8.08
N ILE A 125 3.48 -6.05 -9.26
CA ILE A 125 3.51 -7.32 -9.96
C ILE A 125 4.88 -7.97 -9.81
N THR A 126 4.87 -9.22 -9.34
CA THR A 126 6.07 -10.02 -9.06
C THR A 126 6.26 -11.13 -10.09
N GLY A 127 7.47 -11.70 -10.15
CA GLY A 127 7.78 -12.86 -11.00
C GLY A 127 8.39 -12.54 -12.37
N LEU A 128 8.72 -11.27 -12.64
CA LEU A 128 9.29 -10.84 -13.92
C LEU A 128 10.79 -11.14 -14.07
N TYR A 129 11.53 -11.03 -12.97
CA TYR A 129 12.98 -11.15 -12.93
C TYR A 129 13.43 -12.29 -12.01
N LYS A 130 14.67 -12.76 -12.15
CA LYS A 130 15.26 -13.79 -11.27
C LYS A 130 15.20 -13.33 -9.81
N LYS A 131 14.91 -14.26 -8.90
CA LYS A 131 14.83 -13.95 -7.46
C LYS A 131 16.17 -13.48 -6.87
N PRO A 132 16.17 -12.49 -5.96
CA PRO A 132 17.29 -12.20 -5.10
C PRO A 132 17.36 -13.22 -3.94
N SER A 133 18.39 -13.08 -3.12
CA SER A 133 18.58 -13.82 -1.87
C SER A 133 18.36 -12.91 -0.67
N LEU A 134 17.76 -13.45 0.38
CA LEU A 134 17.51 -12.76 1.64
C LEU A 134 18.23 -13.50 2.77
N SER A 135 18.99 -12.76 3.58
CA SER A 135 19.70 -13.30 4.74
C SER A 135 19.55 -12.39 5.96
N ALA A 136 19.61 -12.97 7.14
CA ALA A 136 19.76 -12.24 8.39
C ALA A 136 21.23 -12.14 8.80
N LEU A 137 21.63 -11.03 9.42
CA LEU A 137 22.99 -10.88 9.96
C LEU A 137 23.21 -11.74 11.22
N ILE A 138 22.16 -11.94 12.00
CA ILE A 138 22.12 -12.73 13.24
C ILE A 138 21.14 -13.87 13.04
N GLU A 139 21.16 -14.88 13.90
CA GLU A 139 20.10 -15.89 13.94
C GLU A 139 18.71 -15.23 13.96
N PRO A 140 17.72 -15.76 13.21
CA PRO A 140 16.40 -15.13 13.06
C PRO A 140 15.49 -15.36 14.29
N VAL A 141 16.05 -15.15 15.47
CA VAL A 141 15.40 -15.20 16.77
C VAL A 141 15.76 -13.92 17.51
N VAL A 142 14.76 -13.09 17.79
CA VAL A 142 14.94 -11.78 18.44
C VAL A 142 14.05 -11.66 19.66
N MET A 143 14.49 -10.92 20.69
CA MET A 143 13.59 -10.56 21.78
C MET A 143 12.62 -9.47 21.32
N SER A 144 11.40 -9.50 21.86
CA SER A 144 10.37 -8.51 21.56
C SER A 144 10.88 -7.10 21.84
N GLY A 145 10.82 -6.25 20.82
CA GLY A 145 11.30 -4.86 20.88
C GLY A 145 12.74 -4.66 20.41
N GLU A 146 13.49 -5.73 20.14
CA GLU A 146 14.84 -5.62 19.55
C GLU A 146 14.79 -5.31 18.06
N ASN A 147 15.89 -4.77 17.55
CA ASN A 147 16.06 -4.45 16.14
C ASN A 147 16.76 -5.59 15.42
N MET A 148 16.41 -5.81 14.15
CA MET A 148 17.03 -6.81 13.31
C MET A 148 17.44 -6.21 11.97
N THR A 149 18.53 -6.72 11.40
CA THR A 149 18.96 -6.31 10.06
C THR A 149 18.87 -7.49 9.10
N LEU A 150 18.15 -7.29 7.99
CA LEU A 150 18.05 -8.23 6.89
C LEU A 150 18.77 -7.69 5.66
N THR A 151 19.63 -8.48 5.05
CA THR A 151 20.34 -8.11 3.82
C THR A 151 19.70 -8.82 2.64
N CYS A 152 19.28 -8.05 1.65
CA CYS A 152 18.84 -8.57 0.35
C CYS A 152 19.97 -8.36 -0.65
N PHE A 153 20.28 -9.37 -1.46
CA PHE A 153 21.35 -9.29 -2.44
C PHE A 153 21.05 -10.09 -3.72
N SER A 154 21.69 -9.70 -4.81
CA SER A 154 21.58 -10.37 -6.10
C SER A 154 22.86 -10.16 -6.93
N ASP A 155 23.12 -11.11 -7.83
CA ASP A 155 24.09 -10.91 -8.91
C ASP A 155 23.53 -9.99 -10.01
N LEU A 156 22.19 -9.89 -10.11
CA LEU A 156 21.55 -8.94 -11.01
C LEU A 156 21.67 -7.52 -10.46
N GLN A 157 21.98 -6.59 -11.34
CA GLN A 157 22.07 -5.16 -11.06
C GLN A 157 20.67 -4.54 -10.93
N PHE A 158 19.93 -4.92 -9.89
CA PHE A 158 18.73 -4.19 -9.51
C PHE A 158 19.11 -2.79 -9.03
N ASP A 159 18.27 -1.80 -9.33
CA ASP A 159 18.46 -0.43 -8.86
C ASP A 159 17.91 -0.25 -7.43
N MET A 160 16.87 -0.99 -7.09
CA MET A 160 16.20 -0.94 -5.80
C MET A 160 15.92 -2.35 -5.27
N PHE A 161 15.98 -2.52 -3.96
CA PHE A 161 15.46 -3.68 -3.25
C PHE A 161 14.22 -3.32 -2.45
N HIS A 162 13.30 -4.28 -2.29
CA HIS A 162 12.07 -4.14 -1.53
C HIS A 162 11.92 -5.31 -0.56
N LEU A 163 11.26 -5.07 0.57
CA LEU A 163 10.99 -6.07 1.60
C LEU A 163 9.49 -6.19 1.81
N SER A 164 9.00 -7.42 1.99
CA SER A 164 7.60 -7.66 2.40
C SER A 164 7.55 -8.55 3.65
N MET A 165 6.54 -8.33 4.49
CA MET A 165 6.19 -9.21 5.61
C MET A 165 4.79 -9.76 5.36
N GLU A 166 4.65 -11.09 5.33
CA GLU A 166 3.36 -11.77 5.05
C GLU A 166 2.65 -11.26 3.77
N GLY A 167 3.43 -10.96 2.73
CA GLY A 167 2.90 -10.47 1.45
C GLY A 167 2.52 -8.99 1.44
N VAL A 168 2.72 -8.26 2.54
CA VAL A 168 2.52 -6.81 2.59
C VAL A 168 3.86 -6.10 2.37
N PRO A 169 3.99 -5.27 1.32
CA PRO A 169 5.15 -4.40 1.11
C PRO A 169 5.47 -3.55 2.34
N LYS A 170 6.75 -3.46 2.72
CA LYS A 170 7.23 -2.39 3.60
C LYS A 170 7.41 -1.11 2.78
N GLU A 171 7.22 0.03 3.43
CA GLU A 171 6.98 1.30 2.74
C GLU A 171 8.06 1.69 1.74
N HIS A 172 9.33 1.71 2.17
CA HIS A 172 10.40 2.23 1.36
C HIS A 172 11.33 1.12 0.91
N GLY A 173 11.41 0.95 -0.42
CA GLY A 173 12.51 0.24 -1.04
C GLY A 173 13.82 0.99 -0.81
N LEU A 174 14.93 0.26 -0.83
CA LEU A 174 16.27 0.80 -0.61
C LEU A 174 17.10 0.75 -1.90
N PRO A 175 17.96 1.76 -2.15
CA PRO A 175 18.78 1.82 -3.34
C PRO A 175 19.91 0.79 -3.29
N SER A 176 20.04 0.01 -4.35
CA SER A 176 21.05 -1.04 -4.43
C SER A 176 22.47 -0.49 -4.37
N VAL A 177 23.32 -1.10 -3.55
CA VAL A 177 24.74 -0.76 -3.42
C VAL A 177 25.60 -1.90 -3.97
N LYS A 178 26.60 -1.55 -4.78
CA LYS A 178 27.55 -2.53 -5.28
C LYS A 178 28.54 -2.92 -4.17
N SER A 179 28.59 -4.21 -3.86
CA SER A 179 29.52 -4.80 -2.91
C SER A 179 30.91 -5.02 -3.52
N HIS A 180 31.91 -5.18 -2.65
CA HIS A 180 33.30 -5.50 -3.04
C HIS A 180 33.41 -6.80 -3.86
N ASN A 181 32.51 -7.75 -3.62
CA ASN A 181 32.48 -9.04 -4.32
C ASN A 181 31.79 -8.96 -5.69
N GLY A 182 31.36 -7.77 -6.12
CA GLY A 182 30.67 -7.55 -7.39
C GLY A 182 29.16 -7.78 -7.35
N THR A 183 28.61 -8.27 -6.23
CA THR A 183 27.17 -8.42 -6.01
C THR A 183 26.51 -7.08 -5.70
N PHE A 184 25.21 -7.01 -5.89
CA PHE A 184 24.37 -5.85 -5.58
C PHE A 184 23.54 -6.17 -4.34
N GLN A 185 23.58 -5.30 -3.33
CA GLN A 185 22.92 -5.58 -2.06
C GLN A 185 22.49 -4.31 -1.33
N ASP A 186 21.54 -4.46 -0.40
CA ASP A 186 21.27 -3.46 0.64
C ASP A 186 20.71 -4.12 1.91
N SER A 187 20.75 -3.40 3.03
CA SER A 187 20.37 -3.86 4.37
C SER A 187 19.16 -3.11 4.92
N PHE A 188 18.08 -3.84 5.16
CA PHE A 188 16.87 -3.35 5.80
C PHE A 188 17.00 -3.43 7.32
N HIS A 189 16.94 -2.28 7.99
CA HIS A 189 16.85 -2.21 9.44
C HIS A 189 15.39 -2.31 9.87
N ILE A 190 15.01 -3.46 10.41
CA ILE A 190 13.70 -3.69 11.01
C ILE A 190 13.78 -3.22 12.46
N GLY A 191 13.14 -2.09 12.75
CA GLY A 191 12.98 -1.60 14.12
C GLY A 191 12.13 -2.55 14.98
N SER A 192 12.05 -2.27 16.28
CA SER A 192 11.35 -3.03 17.32
C SER A 192 10.44 -4.15 16.80
N VAL A 193 11.02 -5.33 16.64
CA VAL A 193 10.33 -6.50 16.11
C VAL A 193 9.41 -7.01 17.22
N VAL A 194 8.12 -6.79 17.05
CA VAL A 194 7.07 -7.19 18.01
C VAL A 194 6.25 -8.38 17.53
N GLN A 195 6.31 -8.69 16.23
CA GLN A 195 5.53 -9.75 15.61
C GLN A 195 6.44 -10.68 14.79
N ALA A 196 6.27 -11.98 15.01
CA ALA A 196 6.90 -13.02 14.19
C ALA A 196 6.24 -13.05 12.79
N GLY A 197 7.01 -13.38 11.77
CA GLY A 197 6.47 -13.42 10.42
C GLY A 197 7.46 -13.84 9.34
N ASN A 198 6.92 -14.11 8.16
CA ASN A 198 7.65 -14.47 6.96
C ASN A 198 8.07 -13.22 6.18
N TYR A 199 9.37 -13.06 6.01
CA TYR A 199 9.98 -12.01 5.22
C TYR A 199 10.43 -12.55 3.87
N ARG A 200 10.26 -11.71 2.83
CA ARG A 200 10.76 -11.94 1.48
C ARG A 200 11.29 -10.63 0.92
N CYS A 201 12.32 -10.71 0.08
CA CYS A 201 12.82 -9.56 -0.64
C CYS A 201 12.70 -9.70 -2.15
N TYR A 202 12.70 -8.55 -2.82
CA TYR A 202 12.49 -8.40 -4.25
C TYR A 202 13.44 -7.34 -4.79
N GLY A 203 13.80 -7.44 -6.07
CA GLY A 203 14.53 -6.40 -6.79
C GLY A 203 13.66 -5.70 -7.82
N SER A 204 13.90 -4.42 -8.07
CA SER A 204 13.28 -3.67 -9.16
C SER A 204 14.28 -2.75 -9.86
N PHE A 205 13.91 -2.30 -11.07
CA PHE A 205 14.65 -1.30 -11.83
C PHE A 205 14.04 0.09 -11.66
N ARG A 206 14.85 1.13 -11.85
CA ARG A 206 14.50 2.53 -11.58
C ARG A 206 13.28 3.01 -12.36
N ASN A 207 13.07 2.47 -13.56
CA ASN A 207 11.94 2.82 -14.42
C ASN A 207 10.66 2.04 -14.11
N SER A 208 10.65 1.18 -13.08
CA SER A 208 9.53 0.28 -12.82
C SER A 208 9.35 -0.03 -11.32
N SER A 209 8.95 0.98 -10.54
CA SER A 209 8.71 0.85 -9.09
C SER A 209 7.59 -0.14 -8.73
N HIS A 210 6.67 -0.42 -9.66
CA HIS A 210 5.59 -1.40 -9.47
C HIS A 210 5.90 -2.80 -10.04
N LEU A 211 7.06 -2.99 -10.70
CA LEU A 211 7.45 -4.27 -11.28
C LEU A 211 8.64 -4.86 -10.54
N TRP A 212 8.40 -5.98 -9.86
CA TRP A 212 9.34 -6.59 -8.95
C TRP A 212 9.78 -7.96 -9.47
N SER A 213 10.94 -8.41 -9.01
CA SER A 213 11.46 -9.73 -9.30
C SER A 213 10.55 -10.84 -8.75
N THR A 214 10.89 -12.08 -9.09
CA THR A 214 10.42 -13.24 -8.33
C THR A 214 10.82 -13.07 -6.86
N PRO A 215 9.97 -13.44 -5.89
CA PRO A 215 10.31 -13.39 -4.47
C PRO A 215 11.55 -14.21 -4.12
N SER A 216 12.33 -13.73 -3.15
CA SER A 216 13.34 -14.54 -2.47
C SER A 216 12.70 -15.75 -1.77
N ASP A 217 13.55 -16.69 -1.34
CA ASP A 217 13.11 -17.70 -0.39
C ASP A 217 12.64 -17.04 0.92
N ARG A 218 11.71 -17.72 1.61
CA ARG A 218 11.12 -17.22 2.86
C ARG A 218 12.17 -17.21 3.97
N LEU A 219 12.19 -16.12 4.73
CA LEU A 219 12.95 -16.02 5.97
C LEU A 219 11.97 -15.76 7.13
N TYR A 220 11.79 -16.74 8.00
CA TYR A 220 10.89 -16.62 9.14
C TYR A 220 11.65 -16.07 10.35
N ILE A 221 11.18 -14.95 10.91
CA ILE A 221 11.73 -14.37 12.13
C ILE A 221 10.86 -14.78 13.30
N LEU A 222 11.46 -15.37 14.32
CA LEU A 222 10.81 -15.71 15.58
C LEU A 222 11.02 -14.59 16.60
N VAL A 223 9.94 -14.18 17.25
CA VAL A 223 9.98 -13.23 18.37
C VAL A 223 9.82 -13.98 19.68
N THR A 224 10.76 -13.77 20.59
CA THR A 224 10.74 -14.33 21.95
C THR A 224 10.41 -13.22 22.94
N VAL A 225 9.72 -13.54 24.02
CA VAL A 225 9.42 -12.58 25.09
C VAL A 225 10.34 -12.87 26.25
N ASN A 226 10.97 -11.85 26.82
CA ASN A 226 11.76 -12.03 28.03
C ASN A 226 10.83 -12.34 29.21
N LEU A 227 10.75 -13.61 29.61
CA LEU A 227 9.94 -14.09 30.72
C LEU A 227 10.22 -13.38 32.05
N LEU A 228 11.45 -12.86 32.25
CA LEU A 228 11.83 -12.09 33.44
C LEU A 228 11.13 -10.73 33.50
N VAL A 229 10.92 -10.08 32.35
CA VAL A 229 10.21 -8.79 32.28
C VAL A 229 8.72 -9.00 32.51
N GLU A 230 8.14 -10.07 31.97
CA GLU A 230 6.74 -10.42 32.21
C GLU A 230 6.49 -10.79 33.68
N THR A 231 7.40 -11.52 34.32
CA THR A 231 7.31 -11.81 35.75
C THR A 231 7.49 -10.56 36.61
N LEU A 232 8.42 -9.65 36.28
CA LEU A 232 8.59 -8.37 36.98
C LEU A 232 7.38 -7.45 36.85
N LEU A 233 6.75 -7.36 35.67
CA LEU A 233 5.49 -6.63 35.45
C LEU A 233 4.33 -7.23 36.24
N LYS A 234 4.21 -8.57 36.27
CA LYS A 234 3.22 -9.24 37.12
C LYS A 234 3.48 -8.98 38.61
N LEU A 235 4.73 -9.05 39.07
CA LEU A 235 5.07 -8.77 40.48
C LEU A 235 4.78 -7.31 40.88
N THR A 236 5.07 -6.34 40.01
CA THR A 236 4.81 -4.91 40.29
C THR A 236 3.32 -4.58 40.33
N LEU A 237 2.48 -5.31 39.59
CA LEU A 237 1.02 -5.18 39.66
C LEU A 237 0.38 -5.91 40.87
N ILE A 238 1.11 -6.83 41.52
CA ILE A 238 0.63 -7.62 42.66
C ILE A 238 1.02 -6.98 44.00
N LEU A 239 2.06 -6.13 44.04
CA LEU A 239 2.47 -5.44 45.27
C LEU A 239 1.50 -4.28 45.58
N PRO A 240 0.67 -4.35 46.64
CA PRO A 240 -0.12 -3.20 47.05
C PRO A 240 0.83 -2.08 47.48
N THR A 241 0.59 -0.88 46.95
CA THR A 241 1.27 0.34 47.40
C THR A 241 0.98 0.53 48.89
N VAL A 242 1.94 0.20 49.75
CA VAL A 242 1.87 0.54 51.17
C VAL A 242 2.11 2.04 51.27
N THR A 243 1.02 2.81 51.21
CA THR A 243 1.05 4.23 51.56
C THR A 243 1.11 4.33 53.07
N ASN A 244 2.32 4.54 53.61
CA ASN A 244 2.48 5.03 54.97
C ASN A 244 1.97 6.48 55.01
N SER A 245 0.82 6.70 55.65
CA SER A 245 0.39 8.03 56.08
C SER A 245 1.16 8.43 57.35
N PRO A 246 1.49 9.73 57.51
CA PRO A 246 2.38 10.23 58.57
C PRO A 246 1.78 10.15 59.98
#